data_AF-A0A661GS48-F1
#
_entry.id   AF-A0A661GS48-F1
#
_cell.length_a   1.000
_cell.length_b   1.000
_cell.length_c   1.000
_cell.angle_alpha   90.00
_cell.angle_beta   90.00
_cell.angle_gamma   90.00
#
_symmetry.space_group_name_H-M   'P 1'
#
loop_
_entity.id
_entity.type
_entity.pdbx_description
1 polymer ?
#
loop_
_entity_poly.entity_id
_entity_poly.type
_entity_poly.pdbx_seq_one_letter_code
_entity_poly.pdbx_strand_id
1 'polypeptide(L)'
;MSAQQDNTDLPQISDQVVGQFIQRWENADGTEKANFQLFLTELCTALCLPQPDPAGSDNCGNAYVFERRVDGQRPDGSYKLGFADLYRRDCF
;
A
#
# COMPACT_ATOMS: atom_id res chain seq x y z
N MET A 1 -18.79 28.36 21.16
CA MET A 1 -17.73 27.33 21.19
C MET A 1 -17.51 26.89 19.76
N SER A 2 -16.60 27.55 19.04
CA SER A 2 -16.28 27.17 17.66
C SER A 2 -15.30 26.01 17.71
N ALA A 3 -15.65 24.90 17.05
CA ALA A 3 -14.73 23.79 16.85
C ALA A 3 -13.49 24.30 16.13
N GLN A 4 -12.31 24.14 16.74
CA GLN A 4 -11.04 24.30 16.06
C GLN A 4 -11.02 23.30 14.89
N GLN A 5 -11.02 23.83 13.67
CA GLN A 5 -10.67 23.06 12.48
C GLN A 5 -9.23 22.63 12.65
N ASP A 6 -9.03 21.34 12.83
CA ASP A 6 -7.72 20.70 12.89
C ASP A 6 -7.08 20.87 11.50
N ASN A 7 -6.14 21.81 11.41
CA ASN A 7 -5.52 22.23 10.17
C ASN A 7 -4.35 21.28 9.87
N THR A 8 -4.67 20.03 9.57
CA THR A 8 -3.71 19.07 9.03
C THR A 8 -3.69 19.22 7.52
N ASP A 9 -2.51 19.39 6.91
CA ASP A 9 -2.29 19.35 5.44
C ASP A 9 -2.52 17.94 4.84
N LEU A 10 -3.43 17.17 5.45
CA LEU A 10 -3.81 15.85 4.98
C LEU A 10 -4.93 15.98 3.96
N PRO A 11 -4.90 15.16 2.90
CA PRO A 11 -5.96 15.17 1.90
C PRO A 11 -7.30 14.89 2.59
N GLN A 12 -8.31 15.69 2.25
CA GLN A 12 -9.67 15.45 2.74
C GLN A 12 -10.27 14.26 2.00
N ILE A 13 -10.40 13.14 2.71
CA ILE A 13 -11.00 11.90 2.19
C ILE A 13 -12.50 11.98 2.41
N SER A 14 -13.30 11.83 1.34
CA SER A 14 -14.75 11.87 1.44
C SER A 14 -15.35 10.53 1.88
N ASP A 15 -16.35 10.56 2.76
CA ASP A 15 -17.11 9.38 3.18
C ASP A 15 -17.74 8.63 2.00
N GLN A 16 -18.13 9.35 0.95
CA GLN A 16 -18.68 8.74 -0.26
C GLN A 16 -17.65 7.84 -0.97
N VAL A 17 -16.41 8.31 -1.15
CA VAL A 17 -15.34 7.54 -1.79
C VAL A 17 -14.99 6.31 -0.94
N VAL A 18 -14.93 6.48 0.38
CA VAL A 18 -14.72 5.36 1.31
C VAL A 18 -15.86 4.35 1.24
N GLY A 19 -17.11 4.81 1.24
CA GLY A 19 -18.29 3.96 1.11
C GLY A 19 -18.30 3.15 -0.20
N GLN A 20 -17.92 3.77 -1.32
CA GLN A 20 -17.80 3.08 -2.61
C GLN A 20 -16.70 2.01 -2.61
N PHE A 21 -15.54 2.31 -2.00
CA PHE A 21 -14.46 1.33 -1.82
C PHE A 21 -14.93 0.14 -0.98
N ILE A 22 -15.56 0.40 0.17
CA ILE A 22 -16.08 -0.67 1.05
C ILE A 22 -17.11 -1.51 0.31
N GLN A 23 -18.11 -0.90 -0.32
CA GLN A 23 -19.17 -1.63 -1.04
C GLN A 23 -18.62 -2.55 -2.14
N ARG A 24 -17.53 -2.15 -2.80
CA ARG A 24 -16.89 -2.96 -3.84
C ARG A 24 -16.17 -4.18 -3.27
N TRP A 25 -15.51 -4.04 -2.13
CA TRP A 25 -14.61 -5.07 -1.59
C TRP A 25 -15.21 -5.90 -0.45
N GLU A 26 -16.30 -5.45 0.19
CA GLU A 26 -16.92 -6.14 1.34
C GLU A 26 -17.38 -7.58 1.03
N ASN A 27 -17.74 -7.85 -0.23
CA ASN A 27 -18.21 -9.15 -0.70
C ASN A 27 -17.23 -9.79 -1.69
N ALA A 28 -16.04 -9.22 -1.88
CA ALA A 28 -15.05 -9.78 -2.79
C ALA A 28 -14.55 -11.14 -2.26
N ASP A 29 -14.62 -12.16 -3.11
CA ASP A 29 -14.14 -13.50 -2.82
C ASP A 29 -12.89 -13.85 -3.64
N GLY A 30 -12.37 -15.05 -3.43
CA GLY A 30 -11.11 -15.52 -4.02
C GLY A 30 -9.94 -15.45 -3.04
N THR A 31 -8.77 -15.87 -3.50
CA THR A 31 -7.56 -15.88 -2.68
C THR A 31 -7.02 -14.47 -2.51
N GLU A 32 -6.39 -14.17 -1.38
CA GLU A 32 -5.64 -12.92 -1.15
C GLU A 32 -4.80 -12.50 -2.38
N LYS A 33 -4.06 -13.45 -2.96
CA LYS A 33 -3.19 -13.24 -4.13
C LYS A 33 -3.92 -12.86 -5.42
N ALA A 34 -5.19 -13.24 -5.56
CA ALA A 34 -5.95 -12.93 -6.78
C ALA A 34 -6.26 -11.44 -6.86
N ASN A 35 -6.43 -10.79 -5.71
CA ASN A 35 -6.99 -9.44 -5.63
C ASN A 35 -6.04 -8.40 -5.04
N PHE A 36 -4.93 -8.78 -4.40
CA PHE A 36 -4.13 -7.83 -3.59
C PHE A 36 -3.66 -6.59 -4.37
N GLN A 37 -3.17 -6.72 -5.60
CA GLN A 37 -2.70 -5.56 -6.39
C GLN A 37 -3.86 -4.61 -6.75
N LEU A 38 -5.00 -5.18 -7.16
CA LEU A 38 -6.20 -4.40 -7.49
C LEU A 38 -6.74 -3.70 -6.24
N PHE A 39 -6.87 -4.43 -5.13
CA PHE A 39 -7.32 -3.91 -3.84
C PHE A 39 -6.43 -2.76 -3.35
N LEU A 40 -5.12 -2.94 -3.33
CA LEU A 40 -4.19 -1.94 -2.80
C LEU A 40 -4.11 -0.68 -3.68
N THR A 41 -4.21 -0.82 -5.01
CA THR A 41 -4.26 0.32 -5.94
C THR A 41 -5.53 1.17 -5.71
N GLU A 42 -6.67 0.50 -5.57
CA GLU A 42 -7.94 1.17 -5.28
C GLU A 42 -7.96 1.78 -3.88
N LEU A 43 -7.35 1.13 -2.88
CA LEU A 43 -7.20 1.68 -1.53
C LEU A 43 -6.35 2.96 -1.54
N CYS A 44 -5.22 2.95 -2.26
CA CYS A 44 -4.39 4.16 -2.40
C CYS A 44 -5.18 5.30 -3.03
N THR A 45 -6.01 5.00 -4.04
CA THR A 45 -6.90 5.99 -4.66
C THR A 45 -7.92 6.53 -3.67
N ALA A 46 -8.59 5.66 -2.93
CA ALA A 46 -9.63 6.02 -1.96
C ALA A 46 -9.09 6.90 -0.83
N LEU A 47 -7.82 6.71 -0.45
CA LEU A 47 -7.13 7.48 0.58
C LEU A 47 -6.39 8.71 0.04
N CYS A 48 -6.52 9.02 -1.26
CA CYS A 48 -5.80 10.11 -1.94
C CYS A 48 -4.27 10.01 -1.77
N LEU A 49 -3.74 8.80 -1.78
CA LEU A 49 -2.30 8.52 -1.71
C LEU A 49 -1.70 8.44 -3.12
N PRO A 50 -0.38 8.70 -3.26
CA PRO A 50 0.35 8.35 -4.47
C PRO A 50 0.16 6.88 -4.83
N GLN A 51 0.23 6.56 -6.12
CA GLN A 51 0.19 5.18 -6.58
C GLN A 51 1.59 4.56 -6.59
N PRO A 52 1.70 3.22 -6.41
CA PRO A 52 2.97 2.52 -6.58
C PRO A 52 3.47 2.62 -8.02
N ASP A 53 4.79 2.73 -8.19
CA ASP A 53 5.45 2.73 -9.48
C ASP A 53 5.57 1.29 -10.03
N PRO A 54 5.75 1.13 -11.37
CA PRO A 54 6.13 -0.14 -11.95
C PRO A 54 7.47 -0.63 -11.37
N ALA A 55 7.55 -1.91 -11.00
CA ALA A 55 8.79 -2.50 -10.52
C ALA A 55 9.84 -2.59 -11.64
N GLY A 56 11.06 -2.12 -11.36
CA GLY A 56 12.22 -2.27 -12.22
C GLY A 56 13.06 -3.49 -11.85
N SER A 57 13.99 -3.86 -12.75
CA SER A 57 14.95 -4.95 -12.53
C SER A 57 16.00 -4.62 -11.47
N ASP A 58 16.36 -3.33 -11.31
CA ASP A 58 17.21 -2.87 -10.22
C ASP A 58 16.39 -2.65 -8.95
N ASN A 59 16.54 -3.56 -7.99
CA ASN A 59 15.83 -3.52 -6.71
C ASN A 59 16.23 -2.31 -5.84
N CYS A 60 17.38 -1.66 -6.10
CA CYS A 60 17.79 -0.44 -5.42
C CYS A 60 16.97 0.79 -5.87
N GLY A 61 16.51 0.79 -7.12
CA GLY A 61 15.65 1.85 -7.67
C GLY A 61 14.18 1.75 -7.22
N ASN A 62 13.75 0.56 -6.82
CA ASN A 62 12.37 0.29 -6.39
C ASN A 62 12.08 0.96 -5.03
N ALA A 63 11.56 2.19 -5.05
CA ALA A 63 11.27 2.99 -3.87
C ALA A 63 9.82 2.89 -3.38
N TYR A 64 8.85 2.72 -4.29
CA TYR A 64 7.45 2.48 -3.94
C TYR A 64 6.82 1.54 -4.99
N VAL A 65 6.86 0.23 -4.78
CA VAL A 65 6.48 -0.77 -5.79
C VAL A 65 5.81 -1.99 -5.16
N PHE A 66 5.05 -2.73 -5.96
CA PHE A 66 4.60 -4.07 -5.58
C PHE A 66 5.74 -5.10 -5.65
N GLU A 67 5.63 -6.16 -4.84
CA GLU A 67 6.49 -7.35 -4.85
C GLU A 67 7.99 -7.02 -4.77
N ARG A 68 8.37 -6.03 -3.95
CA ARG A 68 9.78 -5.66 -3.81
C ARG A 68 10.54 -6.73 -3.03
N ARG A 69 11.71 -7.12 -3.54
CA ARG A 69 12.61 -8.05 -2.85
C ARG A 69 13.18 -7.40 -1.59
N VAL A 70 12.95 -8.05 -0.43
CA VAL A 70 13.38 -7.62 0.91
C VAL A 70 14.21 -8.73 1.54
N ASP A 71 15.38 -8.95 0.97
CA ASP A 71 16.28 -9.96 1.48
C ASP A 71 16.90 -9.53 2.81
N GLY A 72 17.08 -10.49 3.72
CA GLY A 72 17.69 -10.24 5.02
C GLY A 72 18.55 -11.39 5.49
N GLN A 73 19.61 -11.07 6.21
CA GLN A 73 20.39 -12.07 6.92
C GLN A 73 19.67 -12.45 8.22
N ARG A 74 19.52 -13.75 8.45
CA ARG A 74 18.97 -14.30 9.69
C ARG A 74 20.04 -14.28 10.79
N PRO A 75 19.64 -14.37 12.08
CA PRO A 75 20.58 -14.44 13.20
C PRO A 75 21.55 -15.63 13.14
N ASP A 76 21.18 -16.71 12.44
CA ASP A 76 22.02 -17.89 12.21
C ASP A 76 23.01 -17.73 11.04
N GLY A 77 23.06 -16.55 10.41
CA GLY A 77 23.92 -16.23 9.27
C GLY A 77 23.35 -16.64 7.91
N SER A 78 22.23 -17.37 7.85
CA SER A 78 21.58 -17.73 6.58
C SER A 78 20.85 -16.55 5.95
N TYR A 79 20.66 -16.59 4.63
CA TYR A 79 20.00 -15.51 3.88
C TYR A 79 18.54 -15.88 3.59
N LYS A 80 17.59 -15.05 3.99
CA LYS A 80 16.18 -15.22 3.66
C LYS A 80 15.84 -14.36 2.44
N LEU A 81 15.42 -15.04 1.37
CA LEU A 81 14.72 -14.39 0.27
C LEU A 81 13.30 -14.06 0.72
N GLY A 82 12.92 -12.80 0.57
CA GLY A 82 11.61 -12.30 0.97
C GLY A 82 11.10 -11.28 -0.02
N PHE A 83 9.78 -11.13 -0.07
CA PHE A 83 9.10 -10.12 -0.87
C PHE A 83 8.12 -9.39 0.02
N ALA A 84 8.02 -8.08 -0.15
CA ALA A 84 6.95 -7.27 0.41
C ALA A 84 5.89 -7.08 -0.67
N ASP A 85 4.63 -7.37 -0.36
CA ASP A 85 3.53 -7.26 -1.33
C ASP A 85 3.43 -5.84 -1.88
N LEU A 86 3.47 -4.83 -1.00
CA LEU A 86 3.63 -3.43 -1.34
C LEU A 86 4.72 -2.81 -0.46
N TYR A 87 5.78 -2.33 -1.08
CA TYR A 87 6.89 -1.70 -0.38
C TYR A 87 6.90 -0.20 -0.64
N ARG A 88 7.10 0.59 0.42
CA ARG A 88 7.45 2.01 0.35
C ARG A 88 8.70 2.27 1.20
N ARG A 89 9.69 2.94 0.63
CA ARG A 89 10.92 3.33 1.33
C ARG A 89 10.61 4.26 2.49
N ASP A 90 11.39 4.14 3.56
CA ASP A 90 11.34 4.99 4.77
C ASP A 90 10.00 4.90 5.54
N CYS A 91 9.28 3.78 5.41
CA CYS A 91 7.97 3.55 6.06
C CYS A 91 7.92 2.29 6.93
N PHE A 92 9.06 1.64 7.20
CA PHE A 92 9.18 0.38 7.95
C PHE A 92 10.47 0.33 8.77
#